data_AF-A0A0Q7U141-F1
#
_entry.id   AF-A0A0Q7U141-F1
#
_cell.length_a   1.000
_cell.length_b   1.000
_cell.length_c   1.000
_cell.angle_alpha   90.00
_cell.angle_beta   90.00
_cell.angle_gamma   90.00
#
_symmetry.space_group_name_H-M   'P 1'
#
loop_
_entity.id
_entity.type
_entity.pdbx_description
1 polymer ?
#
loop_
_entity_poly.entity_id
_entity_poly.type
_entity_poly.pdbx_seq_one_letter_code
_entity_poly.pdbx_strand_id
1 'polypeptide(L)'
;MTQAQDIPTWSLTFQLKLMAALDAVWAILEASDDPAEIRRARDKAKACGELAAVARKVAQMVPTPRGKPQMAEAVAGMATTQAVATVQEMMAAMSPPTAAPVAAQAEHARRALDKLKGGRRGRL
;
A
#
# COMPACT_ATOMS: atom_id res chain seq x y z
N MET A 1 -26.51 0.95 4.41
CA MET A 1 -25.87 -0.39 4.37
C MET A 1 -24.38 -0.18 4.14
N THR A 2 -23.54 -0.32 5.15
CA THR A 2 -22.09 0.03 5.08
C THR A 2 -21.25 -0.85 6.00
N GLN A 3 -21.81 -1.28 7.14
CA GLN A 3 -21.11 -2.09 8.15
C GLN A 3 -20.39 -3.35 7.60
N ALA A 4 -20.96 -4.02 6.60
CA ALA A 4 -20.36 -5.23 6.02
C ALA A 4 -19.09 -4.96 5.19
N GLN A 5 -18.92 -3.74 4.65
CA GLN A 5 -17.74 -3.35 3.87
C GLN A 5 -16.65 -2.71 4.74
N ASP A 6 -17.03 -2.08 5.85
CA ASP A 6 -16.11 -1.45 6.81
C ASP A 6 -15.20 -2.48 7.50
N ILE A 7 -15.69 -3.72 7.69
CA ILE A 7 -15.00 -4.77 8.45
C ILE A 7 -13.83 -5.42 7.68
N PRO A 8 -13.99 -5.84 6.41
CA PRO A 8 -12.86 -6.27 5.58
C PRO A 8 -11.78 -5.19 5.46
N THR A 9 -12.20 -3.92 5.32
CA THR A 9 -11.30 -2.77 5.19
C THR A 9 -10.50 -2.53 6.47
N TRP A 10 -11.14 -2.62 7.64
CA TRP A 10 -10.47 -2.53 8.93
C TRP A 10 -9.46 -3.68 9.15
N SER A 11 -9.88 -4.92 8.89
CA SER A 11 -9.02 -6.10 9.05
C SER A 11 -7.75 -5.99 8.21
N LEU A 12 -7.89 -5.58 6.95
CA LEU A 12 -6.76 -5.40 6.06
C LEU A 12 -5.83 -4.27 6.54
N THR A 13 -6.39 -3.10 6.88
CA THR A 13 -5.60 -1.97 7.38
C THR A 13 -4.83 -2.35 8.64
N PHE A 14 -5.44 -3.14 9.51
CA PHE A 14 -4.81 -3.67 10.71
C PHE A 14 -3.69 -4.68 10.39
N GLN A 15 -3.91 -5.58 9.44
CA GLN A 15 -2.87 -6.52 8.98
C GLN A 15 -1.65 -5.78 8.40
N LEU A 16 -1.86 -4.76 7.56
CA LEU A 16 -0.77 -3.95 7.02
C LEU A 16 0.06 -3.27 8.12
N LYS A 17 -0.61 -2.71 9.14
CA LYS A 17 0.06 -2.11 10.30
C LYS A 17 0.88 -3.13 11.09
N LEU A 18 0.38 -4.35 11.26
CA LEU A 18 1.11 -5.42 11.95
C LEU A 18 2.35 -5.85 11.17
N MET A 19 2.22 -6.02 9.84
CA MET A 19 3.36 -6.36 8.98
C MET A 19 4.45 -5.29 9.07
N ALA A 20 4.09 -4.02 8.86
CA ALA A 20 5.03 -2.91 8.96
C ALA A 20 5.71 -2.81 10.34
N ALA A 21 4.98 -3.12 11.42
CA ALA A 21 5.55 -3.14 12.77
C ALA A 21 6.57 -4.28 12.96
N LEU A 22 6.31 -5.45 12.38
CA LEU A 22 7.23 -6.60 12.41
C LEU A 22 8.47 -6.35 11.53
N ASP A 23 8.30 -5.72 10.37
CA ASP A 23 9.42 -5.32 9.50
C ASP A 23 10.33 -4.33 10.23
N ALA A 24 9.74 -3.35 10.94
CA ALA A 24 10.52 -2.42 11.76
C ALA A 24 11.25 -3.11 12.92
N VAL A 25 10.64 -4.13 13.55
CA VAL A 25 11.33 -4.96 14.55
C VAL A 25 12.51 -5.69 13.92
N TRP A 26 12.31 -6.28 12.75
CA TRP A 26 13.36 -7.00 12.04
C TRP A 26 14.55 -6.09 11.72
N ALA A 27 14.27 -4.89 11.20
CA ALA A 27 15.30 -3.90 10.93
C ALA A 27 16.12 -3.51 12.17
N ILE A 28 15.49 -3.40 13.35
CA ILE A 28 16.20 -3.13 14.61
C ILE A 28 17.11 -4.30 14.99
N LEU A 29 16.65 -5.54 14.81
CA LEU A 29 17.45 -6.73 15.13
C LEU A 29 18.65 -6.91 14.19
N GLU A 30 18.56 -6.44 12.94
CA GLU A 30 19.68 -6.46 12.00
C GLU A 30 20.69 -5.34 12.23
N ALA A 31 20.22 -4.16 12.67
CA ALA A 31 21.04 -2.97 12.77
C ALA A 31 21.64 -2.71 14.16
N SER A 32 21.08 -3.30 15.22
CA SER A 32 21.45 -2.99 16.61
C SER A 32 22.07 -4.17 17.35
N ASP A 33 23.23 -3.91 17.96
CA ASP A 33 23.90 -4.82 18.90
C ASP A 33 23.60 -4.45 20.37
N ASP A 34 22.78 -3.42 20.63
CA ASP A 34 22.40 -3.05 22.01
C ASP A 34 21.41 -4.08 22.58
N PRO A 35 21.76 -4.81 23.66
CA PRO A 35 20.87 -5.77 24.27
C PRO A 35 19.56 -5.15 24.78
N ALA A 36 19.53 -3.85 25.10
CA ALA A 36 18.29 -3.19 25.51
C ALA A 36 17.35 -2.94 24.31
N GLU A 37 17.87 -2.55 23.15
CA GLU A 37 17.09 -2.40 21.92
C GLU A 37 16.54 -3.72 21.40
N ILE A 38 17.36 -4.78 21.42
CA ILE A 38 16.93 -6.13 21.05
C ILE A 38 15.77 -6.61 21.94
N ARG A 39 15.84 -6.37 23.25
CA ARG A 39 14.74 -6.71 24.18
C ARG A 39 13.46 -5.94 23.85
N ARG A 40 13.56 -4.62 23.68
CA ARG A 40 12.41 -3.77 23.31
C ARG A 40 11.79 -4.21 21.98
N ALA A 41 12.60 -4.57 20.99
CA ALA A 41 12.14 -5.05 19.69
C ALA A 41 11.37 -6.39 19.81
N ARG A 42 11.88 -7.32 20.63
CA ARG A 42 11.19 -8.59 20.93
C ARG A 42 9.89 -8.39 21.71
N ASP A 43 9.88 -7.49 22.69
CA ASP A 43 8.67 -7.15 23.44
C ASP A 43 7.59 -6.56 22.54
N LYS A 44 7.99 -5.69 21.59
CA LYS A 44 7.11 -5.15 20.56
C LYS A 44 6.54 -6.26 19.65
N ALA A 45 7.37 -7.21 19.22
CA ALA A 45 6.89 -8.35 18.42
C ALA A 45 5.86 -9.19 19.18
N LYS A 46 6.10 -9.44 20.48
CA LYS A 46 5.15 -10.16 21.34
C LYS A 46 3.82 -9.42 21.45
N ALA A 47 3.86 -8.11 21.70
CA ALA A 47 2.65 -7.27 21.75
C ALA A 47 1.87 -7.31 20.42
N CYS A 48 2.56 -7.32 19.28
CA CYS A 48 1.92 -7.47 17.96
C CYS A 48 1.16 -8.81 17.85
N GLY A 49 1.73 -9.89 18.37
CA GLY A 49 1.07 -11.21 18.41
C GLY A 49 -0.18 -11.23 19.29
N GLU A 50 -0.12 -10.60 20.47
CA GLU A 50 -1.27 -10.49 21.39
C GLU A 50 -2.40 -9.65 20.77
N LEU A 51 -2.06 -8.50 20.17
CA LEU A 51 -3.01 -7.66 19.44
C LEU A 51 -3.66 -8.42 18.27
N ALA A 52 -2.89 -9.21 17.52
CA ALA A 52 -3.42 -10.01 16.43
C ALA A 52 -4.42 -11.07 16.93
N ALA A 53 -4.17 -11.70 18.08
CA ALA A 53 -5.09 -12.66 18.68
C ALA A 53 -6.41 -12.00 19.11
N VAL A 54 -6.37 -10.78 19.68
CA VAL A 54 -7.57 -10.00 20.02
C VAL A 54 -8.33 -9.58 18.77
N ALA A 55 -7.64 -9.09 17.73
CA ALA A 55 -8.26 -8.69 16.48
C ALA A 55 -8.98 -9.86 15.78
N ARG A 56 -8.42 -11.07 15.83
CA ARG A 56 -9.10 -12.29 15.33
C ARG A 56 -10.41 -12.55 16.08
N LYS A 57 -10.43 -12.39 17.40
CA LYS A 57 -11.67 -12.52 18.18
C LYS A 57 -12.70 -11.49 17.72
N VAL A 58 -12.29 -10.23 17.55
CA VAL A 58 -13.19 -9.15 17.06
C VAL A 58 -13.76 -9.48 15.68
N ALA A 59 -12.92 -9.93 14.75
CA ALA A 59 -13.36 -10.32 13.41
C ALA A 59 -14.36 -11.50 13.42
N GLN A 60 -14.23 -12.43 14.37
CA GLN A 60 -15.14 -13.57 14.54
C GLN A 60 -16.47 -13.22 15.21
N MET A 61 -16.56 -12.11 15.96
CA MET A 61 -17.82 -11.65 16.55
C MET A 61 -18.80 -11.10 15.50
N VAL A 62 -18.31 -10.79 14.30
CA VAL A 62 -19.13 -10.29 13.21
C VAL A 62 -19.85 -11.46 12.55
N PRO A 63 -21.18 -11.40 12.36
CA PRO A 63 -21.90 -12.41 11.61
C PRO A 63 -21.32 -12.53 10.20
N THR A 64 -20.60 -13.62 9.94
CA THR A 64 -20.13 -13.95 8.60
C THR A 64 -21.34 -14.43 7.80
N PRO A 65 -21.67 -13.83 6.63
CA PRO A 65 -22.71 -14.37 5.79
C PRO A 65 -22.33 -15.81 5.44
N ARG A 66 -23.19 -16.77 5.78
CA ARG A 66 -22.96 -18.20 5.53
C ARG A 66 -22.84 -18.43 4.02
N GLY A 67 -21.61 -18.52 3.54
CA GLY A 67 -21.22 -18.92 2.20
C GLY A 67 -19.77 -19.42 2.27
N LYS A 68 -19.45 -20.50 1.55
CA LYS A 68 -18.11 -21.13 1.58
C LYS A 68 -17.03 -20.07 1.31
N PRO A 69 -16.05 -19.87 2.22
CA PRO A 69 -14.91 -19.01 1.90
C PRO A 69 -14.03 -19.75 0.90
N GLN A 70 -14.10 -19.35 -0.38
CA GLN A 70 -13.07 -19.75 -1.34
C GLN A 70 -11.84 -18.90 -1.06
N MET A 71 -10.80 -19.54 -0.53
CA MET A 71 -9.49 -18.91 -0.24
C MET A 71 -8.95 -18.10 -1.44
N ALA A 72 -9.37 -18.41 -2.66
CA ALA A 72 -9.06 -17.65 -3.87
C ALA A 72 -9.66 -16.22 -3.88
N GLU A 73 -10.89 -16.03 -3.40
CA GLU A 73 -11.53 -14.70 -3.32
C GLU A 73 -10.92 -13.83 -2.22
N ALA A 74 -10.44 -14.44 -1.13
CA ALA A 74 -9.72 -13.71 -0.08
C ALA A 74 -8.37 -13.18 -0.56
N VAL A 75 -7.62 -13.98 -1.35
CA VAL A 75 -6.35 -13.55 -1.95
C VAL A 75 -6.57 -12.52 -3.06
N ALA A 76 -7.60 -12.70 -3.90
CA ALA A 76 -7.98 -11.71 -4.91
C ALA A 76 -8.41 -10.39 -4.27
N GLY A 77 -9.22 -10.45 -3.20
CA GLY A 77 -9.64 -9.27 -2.43
C GLY A 77 -8.44 -8.54 -1.82
N MET A 78 -7.49 -9.26 -1.22
CA MET A 78 -6.25 -8.68 -0.68
C MET A 78 -5.42 -8.00 -1.76
N ALA A 79 -5.28 -8.61 -2.94
CA ALA A 79 -4.53 -8.03 -4.06
C ALA A 79 -5.20 -6.77 -4.61
N THR A 80 -6.53 -6.77 -4.78
CA THR A 80 -7.28 -5.59 -5.23
C THR A 80 -7.17 -4.45 -4.22
N THR A 81 -7.25 -4.74 -2.93
CA THR A 81 -7.14 -3.71 -1.89
C THR A 81 -5.71 -3.16 -1.73
N GLN A 82 -4.68 -3.99 -1.91
CA GLN A 82 -3.29 -3.51 -1.95
C GLN A 82 -3.09 -2.59 -3.16
N ALA A 83 -3.63 -2.93 -4.33
CA ALA A 83 -3.58 -2.07 -5.49
C ALA A 83 -4.29 -0.72 -5.25
N VAL A 84 -5.43 -0.71 -4.56
CA VAL A 84 -6.13 0.53 -4.20
C VAL A 84 -5.33 1.35 -3.18
N ALA A 85 -4.70 0.72 -2.19
CA ALA A 85 -3.84 1.40 -1.23
C ALA A 85 -2.59 2.01 -1.91
N THR A 86 -1.92 1.27 -2.80
CA THR A 86 -0.80 1.78 -3.59
C THR A 86 -1.22 2.96 -4.48
N VAL A 87 -2.39 2.88 -5.14
CA VAL A 87 -2.91 3.98 -5.96
C VAL A 87 -3.26 5.19 -5.09
N GLN A 88 -3.85 4.98 -3.91
CA GLN A 88 -4.19 6.06 -2.99
C GLN A 88 -2.93 6.73 -2.40
N GLU A 89 -1.87 5.98 -2.12
CA GLU A 89 -0.55 6.53 -1.74
C GLU A 89 0.10 7.29 -2.89
N MET A 90 0.04 6.79 -4.12
CA MET A 90 0.53 7.51 -5.31
C MET A 90 -0.26 8.82 -5.53
N MET A 91 -1.57 8.82 -5.29
CA MET A 91 -2.41 10.01 -5.38
C MET A 91 -2.17 10.98 -4.22
N ALA A 92 -1.90 10.50 -3.01
CA ALA A 92 -1.56 11.34 -1.86
C ALA A 92 -0.15 11.96 -1.99
N ALA A 93 0.80 11.23 -2.59
CA ALA A 93 2.12 11.74 -2.97
C ALA A 93 2.05 12.79 -4.09
N MET A 94 0.95 12.85 -4.83
CA MET A 94 0.62 13.88 -5.81
C MET A 94 -0.20 15.03 -5.18
N SER A 95 0.33 15.66 -4.14
CA SER A 95 -0.08 17.04 -3.78
C SER A 95 0.56 18.04 -4.78
N PRO A 96 -0.07 19.19 -5.07
CA PRO A 96 -0.03 19.81 -6.39
C PRO A 96 1.38 20.27 -6.77
N PRO A 97 1.82 20.06 -8.03
CA PRO A 97 3.01 20.73 -8.50
C PRO A 97 2.70 22.23 -8.54
N THR A 98 3.52 23.02 -7.87
CA THR A 98 3.78 24.42 -8.21
C THR A 98 3.80 24.54 -9.74
N ALA A 99 2.93 25.38 -10.29
CA ALA A 99 2.44 25.38 -11.67
C ALA A 99 3.47 25.73 -12.77
N ALA A 100 4.71 25.23 -12.71
CA ALA A 100 5.78 25.62 -13.61
C ALA A 100 6.40 24.51 -14.49
N PRO A 101 6.49 23.20 -14.13
CA PRO A 101 7.27 22.27 -14.97
C PRO A 101 6.47 21.62 -16.10
N VAL A 102 5.13 21.58 -16.02
CA VAL A 102 4.29 20.87 -17.01
C VAL A 102 4.17 21.64 -18.33
N ALA A 103 4.15 22.97 -18.27
CA ALA A 103 4.12 23.82 -19.48
C ALA A 103 5.41 23.68 -20.30
N ALA A 104 6.56 23.59 -19.63
CA ALA A 104 7.86 23.41 -20.30
C ALA A 104 7.99 22.02 -20.95
N GLN A 105 7.48 20.96 -20.32
CA GLN A 105 7.48 19.61 -20.91
C GLN A 105 6.54 19.51 -22.12
N ALA A 106 5.36 20.14 -22.07
CA ALA A 106 4.42 20.17 -23.18
C ALA A 106 5.01 20.90 -24.41
N GLU A 107 5.78 21.97 -24.20
CA GLU A 107 6.42 22.70 -25.29
C GLU A 107 7.61 21.94 -25.90
N HIS A 108 8.39 21.24 -25.08
CA HIS A 108 9.48 20.37 -25.55
C HIS A 108 8.94 19.20 -26.38
N ALA A 109 7.84 18.57 -25.94
CA ALA A 109 7.19 17.49 -26.64
C ALA A 109 6.60 17.93 -28.00
N ARG A 110 6.01 19.14 -28.07
CA ARG A 110 5.51 19.72 -29.33
C ARG A 110 6.64 19.99 -30.33
N ARG A 111 7.75 20.59 -29.89
CA ARG A 111 8.92 20.84 -30.76
C ARG A 111 9.59 19.54 -31.25
N ALA A 112 9.57 18.48 -30.44
CA ALA A 112 10.07 17.17 -30.84
C ALA A 112 9.17 16.51 -31.91
N LEU A 113 7.85 16.63 -31.76
CA LEU A 113 6.87 16.12 -32.74
C LEU A 113 6.95 16.85 -34.08
N ASP A 114 7.18 18.16 -34.10
CA ASP A 114 7.33 18.93 -35.35
C ASP A 114 8.58 18.55 -36.14
N LYS A 115 9.71 18.27 -35.46
CA LYS A 115 10.93 17.75 -36.11
C LYS A 115 10.69 16.40 -36.76
N LEU A 116 9.84 15.56 -36.17
CA LEU A 116 9.48 14.24 -36.68
C LEU A 116 8.52 14.32 -37.87
N LYS A 117 7.63 15.33 -37.90
CA LYS A 117 6.69 15.56 -39.02
C LYS A 117 7.32 16.31 -40.21
N GLY A 118 8.34 17.14 -39.98
CA GLY A 118 9.00 17.94 -41.03
C GLY A 118 10.00 17.19 -41.91
N GLY A 119 10.38 15.95 -41.57
CA GLY A 119 11.48 15.22 -42.22
C GLY A 119 11.18 14.50 -43.54
N ARG A 120 10.03 14.72 -44.18
CA ARG A 120 9.61 13.95 -45.38
C ARG A 120 9.25 14.80 -46.61
N ARG A 121 10.03 15.86 -46.89
CA ARG A 121 10.10 16.49 -48.23
C ARG A 121 11.56 16.69 -48.62
N GLY A 122 12.16 15.66 -49.19
CA GLY A 122 13.55 15.69 -49.63
C GLY A 122 14.06 14.33 -50.11
N ARG A 123 13.31 13.65 -50.98
CA ARG A 123 13.82 12.59 -51.87
C ARG A 123 12.77 12.20 -52.90
N LEU A 124 12.67 13.00 -53.95
CA LEU A 124 12.45 12.59 -55.34
C LEU A 124 13.33 13.49 -56.19
#